data_AF-A0A7M3P4Y0-F1
#
_entry.id   AF-A0A7M3P4Y0-F1
#
_cell.length_a   1.000
_cell.length_b   1.000
_cell.length_c   1.000
_cell.angle_alpha   90.00
_cell.angle_beta   90.00
_cell.angle_gamma   90.00
#
_symmetry.space_group_name_H-M   'P 1'
#
loop_
_entity.id
_entity.type
_entity.pdbx_description
1 polymer ?
#
loop_
_entity_poly.entity_id
_entity_poly.type
_entity_poly.pdbx_seq_one_letter_code
_entity_poly.pdbx_strand_id
1 'polypeptide(L)'
;RHTTSNPRTDAGKTLYRLALKLTRITDLDQASTWVAHLHEFDHTYREWMNEKTTIKDPVTGAYTKVYTHQRVRAAYQSLLSLHRRDLLFTYLQPPPTTIDPDNLAATTNSLEGGINAPIKELARRHRGLSLPHQRTVMDWWLYLHTEVPDDPVKIARDQRWGQDALSTATDLITHNTTATTNDIGAPAEYDTAIDTSYQHNLGI
;
A
#
# COMPACT_ATOMS: atom_id res chain seq x y z
N ARG A 1 3.48 -5.12 8.57
CA ARG A 1 4.36 -6.32 8.65
C ARG A 1 4.19 -7.01 10.01
N HIS A 2 3.62 -8.22 10.06
CA HIS A 2 3.31 -8.90 11.34
C HIS A 2 4.47 -9.74 11.89
N THR A 3 5.25 -10.39 11.03
CA THR A 3 6.44 -11.17 11.37
C THR A 3 7.73 -10.35 11.29
N THR A 4 8.74 -10.74 12.06
CA THR A 4 10.10 -10.17 11.98
C THR A 4 10.99 -11.06 11.11
N SER A 5 12.14 -10.55 10.66
CA SER A 5 13.15 -11.31 9.88
C SER A 5 13.92 -12.31 10.76
N ASN A 6 13.88 -12.14 12.08
CA ASN A 6 14.50 -13.07 13.04
C ASN A 6 13.48 -13.53 14.09
N PRO A 7 12.49 -14.38 13.72
CA PRO A 7 11.51 -14.89 14.65
C PRO A 7 12.15 -15.87 15.65
N ARG A 8 11.80 -15.74 16.92
CA ARG A 8 12.37 -16.57 18.01
C ARG A 8 11.63 -17.88 18.19
N THR A 9 10.31 -17.87 17.99
CA THR A 9 9.44 -19.05 18.13
C THR A 9 9.57 -19.97 16.93
N ASP A 10 9.37 -21.27 17.13
CA ASP A 10 9.45 -22.26 16.06
C ASP A 10 8.39 -22.02 14.97
N ALA A 11 7.13 -21.81 15.37
CA ALA A 11 6.04 -21.40 14.47
C ALA A 11 6.39 -20.14 13.65
N GLY A 12 7.00 -19.14 14.29
CA GLY A 12 7.43 -17.92 13.61
C GLY A 12 8.51 -18.18 12.57
N LYS A 13 9.49 -19.06 12.87
CA LYS A 13 10.54 -19.47 11.94
C LYS A 13 9.97 -20.25 10.76
N THR A 14 9.09 -21.20 11.01
CA THR A 14 8.44 -22.00 9.97
C THR A 14 7.62 -21.12 9.02
N LEU A 15 6.78 -20.23 9.56
CA LEU A 15 5.99 -19.30 8.75
C LEU A 15 6.87 -18.32 7.95
N TYR A 16 7.97 -17.84 8.55
CA TYR A 16 8.91 -16.97 7.84
C TYR A 16 9.61 -17.68 6.68
N ARG A 17 10.05 -18.93 6.88
CA ARG A 17 10.63 -19.75 5.80
C ARG A 17 9.62 -20.00 4.69
N LEU A 18 8.36 -20.26 5.04
CA LEU A 18 7.28 -20.42 4.07
C LEU A 18 7.09 -19.15 3.23
N ALA A 19 7.05 -17.97 3.88
CA ALA A 19 6.97 -16.69 3.19
C ALA A 19 8.17 -16.40 2.28
N LEU A 20 9.39 -16.83 2.66
CA LEU A 20 10.59 -16.70 1.81
C LEU A 20 10.56 -17.63 0.60
N LYS A 21 9.98 -18.82 0.73
CA LYS A 21 9.79 -19.74 -0.41
C LYS A 21 8.80 -19.17 -1.42
N LEU A 22 7.79 -18.42 -0.95
CA LEU A 22 6.75 -17.86 -1.81
C LEU A 22 7.32 -17.02 -2.96
N THR A 23 8.38 -16.24 -2.71
CA THR A 23 8.98 -15.36 -3.73
C THR A 23 9.82 -16.10 -4.78
N ARG A 24 10.00 -17.40 -4.64
CA ARG A 24 10.81 -18.24 -5.55
C ARG A 24 9.97 -19.21 -6.38
N ILE A 25 8.65 -19.19 -6.21
CA ILE A 25 7.74 -20.06 -6.93
C ILE A 25 7.63 -19.58 -8.37
N THR A 26 7.80 -20.50 -9.32
CA THR A 26 7.78 -20.19 -10.76
C THR A 26 6.73 -20.99 -11.53
N ASP A 27 6.08 -21.97 -10.90
CA ASP A 27 5.09 -22.84 -11.55
C ASP A 27 3.95 -23.21 -10.60
N LEU A 28 2.86 -23.77 -11.17
CA LEU A 28 1.64 -24.10 -10.45
C LEU A 28 1.78 -25.31 -9.52
N ASP A 29 2.68 -26.24 -9.83
CA ASP A 29 2.93 -27.42 -9.00
C ASP A 29 3.66 -27.01 -7.71
N GLN A 30 4.62 -26.08 -7.80
CA GLN A 30 5.26 -25.44 -6.67
C GLN A 30 4.26 -24.61 -5.85
N ALA A 31 3.32 -23.91 -6.51
CA ALA A 31 2.28 -23.16 -5.83
C ALA A 31 1.35 -24.09 -5.02
N SER A 32 0.90 -25.20 -5.59
CA SER A 32 0.07 -26.20 -4.89
C SER A 32 0.80 -26.83 -3.71
N THR A 33 2.08 -27.17 -3.89
CA THR A 33 2.95 -27.68 -2.82
C THR A 33 3.10 -26.66 -1.70
N TRP A 34 3.26 -25.38 -2.04
CA TRP A 34 3.34 -24.31 -1.05
C TRP A 34 2.04 -24.14 -0.27
N VAL A 35 0.88 -24.23 -0.92
CA VAL A 35 -0.43 -24.19 -0.27
C VAL A 35 -0.60 -25.37 0.68
N ALA A 36 -0.16 -26.58 0.29
CA ALA A 36 -0.16 -27.74 1.17
C ALA A 36 0.67 -27.48 2.45
N HIS A 37 1.85 -26.89 2.32
CA HIS A 37 2.66 -26.49 3.48
C HIS A 37 2.01 -25.40 4.34
N LEU A 38 1.23 -24.49 3.74
CA LEU A 38 0.47 -23.50 4.49
C LEU A 38 -0.62 -24.16 5.34
N HIS A 39 -1.31 -25.17 4.81
CA HIS A 39 -2.30 -25.95 5.56
C HIS A 39 -1.68 -26.86 6.61
N GLU A 40 -0.53 -27.47 6.31
CA GLU A 40 0.27 -28.23 7.27
C GLU A 40 0.69 -27.35 8.45
N PHE A 41 1.12 -26.12 8.18
CA PHE A 41 1.44 -25.14 9.23
C PHE A 41 0.25 -24.89 10.17
N ASP A 42 -0.95 -24.68 9.62
CA ASP A 42 -2.16 -24.54 10.44
C ASP A 42 -2.37 -25.78 11.29
N HIS A 43 -2.33 -26.97 10.69
CA HIS A 43 -2.52 -28.23 11.40
C HIS A 43 -1.55 -28.39 12.58
N THR A 44 -0.24 -28.18 12.36
CA THR A 44 0.79 -28.36 13.38
C THR A 44 0.71 -27.32 14.50
N TYR A 45 0.47 -26.05 14.16
CA TYR A 45 0.53 -24.96 15.15
C TYR A 45 -0.86 -24.44 15.56
N ARG A 46 -1.95 -25.11 15.21
CA ARG A 46 -3.33 -24.64 15.51
C ARG A 46 -3.57 -24.41 16.99
N GLU A 47 -3.24 -25.40 17.81
CA GLU A 47 -3.46 -25.33 19.26
C GLU A 47 -2.62 -24.22 19.88
N TRP A 48 -1.32 -24.18 19.51
CA TRP A 48 -0.40 -23.13 19.91
C TRP A 48 -0.92 -21.74 19.51
N MET A 49 -1.34 -21.53 18.26
CA MET A 49 -1.88 -20.24 17.79
C MET A 49 -3.19 -19.84 18.48
N ASN A 50 -3.95 -20.80 19.01
CA ASN A 50 -5.21 -20.56 19.71
C ASN A 50 -5.03 -20.33 21.22
N GLU A 51 -3.81 -20.44 21.74
CA GLU A 51 -3.49 -20.05 23.12
C GLU A 51 -3.91 -18.60 23.38
N LYS A 52 -4.54 -18.37 24.54
CA LYS A 52 -5.01 -17.06 24.97
C LYS A 52 -4.43 -16.71 26.33
N THR A 53 -3.96 -15.48 26.45
CA THR A 53 -3.53 -14.88 27.71
C THR A 53 -4.59 -13.90 28.19
N THR A 54 -4.92 -13.97 29.47
CA THR A 54 -5.78 -12.98 30.10
C THR A 54 -4.95 -11.74 30.43
N ILE A 55 -5.35 -10.59 29.90
CA ILE A 55 -4.76 -9.30 30.23
C ILE A 55 -5.79 -8.46 30.99
N LYS A 56 -5.30 -7.59 31.87
CA LYS A 56 -6.13 -6.60 32.57
C LYS A 56 -6.02 -5.28 31.84
N ASP A 57 -7.14 -4.70 31.46
CA ASP A 57 -7.18 -3.37 30.89
C ASP A 57 -6.76 -2.35 31.97
N PRO A 58 -5.70 -1.55 31.74
CA PRO A 58 -5.23 -0.57 32.71
C PRO A 58 -6.20 0.60 32.94
N VAL A 59 -7.11 0.87 31.99
CA VAL A 59 -8.08 1.97 32.06
C VAL A 59 -9.38 1.50 32.72
N THR A 60 -9.95 0.41 32.25
CA THR A 60 -11.27 -0.07 32.72
C THR A 60 -11.18 -1.07 33.87
N GLY A 61 -9.99 -1.64 34.12
CA GLY A 61 -9.78 -2.68 35.13
C GLY A 61 -10.37 -4.05 34.76
N ALA A 62 -11.03 -4.17 33.60
CA ALA A 62 -11.66 -5.39 33.14
C ALA A 62 -10.63 -6.42 32.65
N TYR A 63 -10.94 -7.71 32.83
CA TYR A 63 -10.14 -8.80 32.28
C TYR A 63 -10.61 -9.16 30.87
N THR A 64 -9.68 -9.20 29.92
CA THR A 64 -9.94 -9.61 28.54
C THR A 64 -8.99 -10.75 28.15
N LYS A 65 -9.48 -11.68 27.35
CA LYS A 65 -8.67 -12.79 26.81
C LYS A 65 -8.21 -12.43 25.40
N VAL A 66 -6.89 -12.29 25.23
CA VAL A 66 -6.26 -12.00 23.93
C VAL A 66 -5.43 -13.19 23.47
N TYR A 67 -5.26 -13.36 22.15
CA TYR A 67 -4.39 -14.41 21.63
C TYR A 67 -2.93 -14.13 22.00
N THR A 68 -2.25 -15.11 22.58
CA THR A 68 -0.86 -14.99 23.02
C THR A 68 0.07 -14.73 21.82
N HIS A 69 -0.20 -15.41 20.70
CA HIS A 69 0.65 -15.35 19.50
C HIS A 69 0.03 -14.53 18.36
N GLN A 70 -0.59 -13.39 18.70
CA GLN A 70 -1.34 -12.56 17.77
C GLN A 70 -0.57 -12.22 16.48
N ARG A 71 0.73 -11.97 16.57
CA ARG A 71 1.57 -11.61 15.40
C ARG A 71 1.71 -12.74 14.39
N VAL A 72 1.98 -13.96 14.87
CA VAL A 72 2.11 -15.14 13.99
C VAL A 72 0.75 -15.47 13.39
N ARG A 73 -0.30 -15.44 14.22
CA ARG A 73 -1.68 -15.66 13.76
C ARG A 73 -2.09 -14.66 12.68
N ALA A 74 -1.84 -13.36 12.88
CA ALA A 74 -2.16 -12.33 11.89
C ALA A 74 -1.37 -12.50 10.58
N ALA A 75 -0.10 -12.92 10.65
CA ALA A 75 0.70 -13.20 9.46
C ALA A 75 0.16 -14.40 8.67
N TYR A 76 -0.18 -15.49 9.37
CA TYR A 76 -0.80 -16.66 8.75
C TYR A 76 -2.14 -16.30 8.09
N GLN A 77 -3.01 -15.57 8.80
CA GLN A 77 -4.30 -15.18 8.24
C GLN A 77 -4.21 -14.20 7.07
N SER A 78 -3.18 -13.35 7.03
CA SER A 78 -2.90 -12.53 5.86
C SER A 78 -2.64 -13.41 4.63
N LEU A 79 -1.73 -14.40 4.74
CA LEU A 79 -1.43 -15.33 3.65
C LEU A 79 -2.65 -16.16 3.24
N LEU A 80 -3.38 -16.70 4.21
CA LEU A 80 -4.59 -17.48 3.95
C LEU A 80 -5.67 -16.63 3.26
N SER A 81 -5.83 -15.37 3.66
CA SER A 81 -6.79 -14.45 3.03
C SER A 81 -6.42 -14.10 1.59
N LEU A 82 -5.13 -14.02 1.26
CA LEU A 82 -4.66 -13.77 -0.10
C LEU A 82 -4.85 -15.01 -0.96
N HIS A 83 -4.56 -16.19 -0.43
CA HIS A 83 -4.81 -17.44 -1.12
C HIS A 83 -6.30 -17.65 -1.42
N ARG A 84 -7.18 -17.44 -0.42
CA ARG A 84 -8.64 -17.58 -0.58
C ARG A 84 -9.27 -16.60 -1.58
N ARG A 85 -8.58 -15.51 -1.90
CA ARG A 85 -9.00 -14.51 -2.89
C ARG A 85 -8.31 -14.72 -4.23
N ASP A 86 -7.55 -15.80 -4.39
CA ASP A 86 -6.75 -16.11 -5.57
C ASP A 86 -5.75 -15.01 -5.95
N LEU A 87 -5.31 -14.22 -4.96
CA LEU A 87 -4.39 -13.09 -5.16
C LEU A 87 -2.91 -13.45 -4.99
N LEU A 88 -2.61 -14.64 -4.46
CA LEU A 88 -1.25 -15.00 -4.04
C LEU A 88 -0.34 -15.41 -5.21
N PHE A 89 -0.92 -16.03 -6.24
CA PHE A 89 -0.21 -16.62 -7.39
C PHE A 89 -0.68 -16.03 -8.73
N THR A 90 -1.27 -14.84 -8.71
CA THR A 90 -1.79 -14.16 -9.91
C THR A 90 -0.73 -13.96 -10.99
N TYR A 91 0.54 -13.84 -10.62
CA TYR A 91 1.65 -13.74 -11.58
C TYR A 91 1.92 -15.03 -12.37
N LEU A 92 1.47 -16.19 -11.90
CA LEU A 92 1.59 -17.46 -12.64
C LEU A 92 0.44 -17.66 -13.63
N GLN A 93 -0.74 -17.14 -13.29
CA GLN A 93 -1.96 -17.23 -14.09
C GLN A 93 -2.66 -15.86 -14.09
N PRO A 94 -2.11 -14.89 -14.83
CA PRO A 94 -2.71 -13.56 -14.89
C PRO A 94 -4.11 -13.63 -15.50
N PRO A 95 -5.09 -12.90 -14.94
CA PRO A 95 -6.41 -12.78 -15.54
C PRO A 95 -6.33 -12.30 -17.00
N PRO A 96 -7.30 -12.69 -17.87
CA PRO A 96 -7.30 -12.27 -19.27
C PRO A 96 -7.37 -10.75 -19.47
N THR A 97 -7.82 -10.00 -18.46
CA THR A 97 -7.92 -8.54 -18.46
C THR A 97 -6.61 -7.84 -18.11
N THR A 98 -5.54 -8.57 -17.80
CA THR A 98 -4.25 -7.98 -17.43
C THR A 98 -3.59 -7.35 -18.66
N ILE A 99 -3.26 -6.06 -18.55
CA ILE A 99 -2.68 -5.25 -19.65
C ILE A 99 -1.33 -5.83 -20.10
N ASP A 100 -0.50 -6.24 -19.14
CA ASP A 100 0.84 -6.76 -19.39
C ASP A 100 1.10 -8.00 -18.52
N PRO A 101 0.65 -9.19 -18.97
CA PRO A 101 0.74 -10.41 -18.19
C PRO A 101 2.18 -10.92 -18.04
N ASP A 102 3.05 -10.67 -19.03
CA ASP A 102 4.42 -11.17 -19.06
C ASP A 102 5.33 -10.44 -18.05
N ASN A 103 5.01 -9.19 -17.71
CA ASN A 103 5.77 -8.39 -16.76
C ASN A 103 5.25 -8.48 -15.31
N LEU A 104 4.27 -9.33 -15.02
CA LEU A 104 3.76 -9.50 -13.67
C LEU A 104 4.78 -10.23 -12.78
N ALA A 105 5.36 -9.52 -11.82
CA ALA A 105 6.41 -10.05 -10.96
C ALA A 105 5.87 -10.69 -9.67
N ALA A 106 6.52 -11.76 -9.22
CA ALA A 106 6.24 -12.41 -7.93
C ALA A 106 6.56 -11.55 -6.70
N THR A 107 7.33 -10.46 -6.88
CA THR A 107 7.76 -9.57 -5.79
C THR A 107 7.50 -8.12 -6.13
N THR A 108 7.26 -7.30 -5.11
CA THR A 108 7.11 -5.85 -5.27
C THR A 108 8.45 -5.12 -5.40
N ASN A 109 9.57 -5.81 -5.68
CA ASN A 109 10.89 -5.19 -5.74
C ASN A 109 10.97 -4.14 -6.85
N SER A 110 10.40 -4.41 -8.02
CA SER A 110 10.32 -3.45 -9.13
C SER A 110 9.49 -2.22 -8.76
N LEU A 111 8.44 -2.38 -7.95
CA LEU A 111 7.63 -1.27 -7.46
C LEU A 111 8.36 -0.47 -6.36
N GLU A 112 8.93 -1.17 -5.37
CA GLU A 112 9.57 -0.56 -4.21
C GLU A 112 10.91 0.11 -4.54
N GLY A 113 11.69 -0.51 -5.42
CA GLY A 113 12.96 0.00 -5.92
C GLY A 113 12.84 0.87 -7.17
N GLY A 114 11.79 0.68 -7.97
CA GLY A 114 11.50 1.46 -9.17
C GLY A 114 10.76 2.75 -8.83
N ILE A 115 9.42 2.73 -8.79
CA ILE A 115 8.60 3.94 -8.66
C ILE A 115 8.61 4.50 -7.22
N ASN A 116 8.53 3.65 -6.19
CA ASN A 116 8.40 4.13 -4.81
C ASN A 116 9.70 4.73 -4.24
N ALA A 117 10.87 4.23 -4.66
CA ALA A 117 12.16 4.73 -4.20
C ALA A 117 12.38 6.23 -4.49
N PRO A 118 12.25 6.73 -5.75
CA PRO A 118 12.39 8.14 -6.07
C PRO A 118 11.30 9.00 -5.43
N ILE A 119 10.06 8.51 -5.30
CA ILE A 119 8.99 9.24 -4.58
C ILE A 119 9.37 9.44 -3.11
N LYS A 120 9.85 8.38 -2.44
CA LYS A 120 10.34 8.46 -1.06
C LYS A 120 11.56 9.37 -0.92
N GLU A 121 12.45 9.37 -1.92
CA GLU A 121 13.59 10.28 -1.99
C GLU A 121 13.13 11.74 -2.09
N LEU A 122 12.19 12.01 -2.98
CA LEU A 122 11.61 13.32 -3.21
C LEU A 122 10.94 13.85 -1.93
N ALA A 123 10.13 13.01 -1.27
CA ALA A 123 9.56 13.32 0.03
C ALA A 123 10.66 13.66 1.06
N ARG A 124 11.75 12.89 1.10
CA ARG A 124 12.83 13.10 2.07
C ARG A 124 13.61 14.40 1.82
N ARG A 125 13.91 14.72 0.55
CA ARG A 125 14.58 15.97 0.16
C ARG A 125 13.71 17.18 0.48
N HIS A 126 12.40 17.04 0.32
CA HIS A 126 11.42 18.11 0.52
C HIS A 126 10.67 17.99 1.86
N ARG A 127 11.25 17.35 2.89
CA ARG A 127 10.62 17.19 4.21
C ARG A 127 10.29 18.50 4.93
N GLY A 128 10.87 19.62 4.48
CA GLY A 128 10.58 20.97 4.99
C GLY A 128 9.38 21.65 4.33
N LEU A 129 8.79 21.05 3.29
CA LEU A 129 7.55 21.52 2.69
C LEU A 129 6.35 21.07 3.55
N SER A 130 5.25 21.82 3.47
CA SER A 130 3.98 21.35 4.02
C SER A 130 3.51 20.11 3.26
N LEU A 131 2.74 19.24 3.93
CA LEU A 131 2.20 18.01 3.32
C LEU A 131 1.50 18.28 1.97
N PRO A 132 0.66 19.34 1.82
CA PRO A 132 0.13 19.77 0.52
C PRO A 132 1.20 19.92 -0.57
N HIS A 133 2.22 20.75 -0.35
CA HIS A 133 3.25 21.02 -1.34
C HIS A 133 4.13 19.80 -1.61
N GLN A 134 4.38 18.98 -0.59
CA GLN A 134 5.13 17.75 -0.74
C GLN A 134 4.38 16.76 -1.64
N ARG A 135 3.05 16.67 -1.49
CA ARG A 135 2.18 15.90 -2.38
C ARG A 135 2.21 16.45 -3.80
N THR A 136 2.07 17.76 -3.98
CA THR A 136 2.14 18.41 -5.30
C THR A 136 3.44 18.05 -6.04
N VAL A 137 4.58 18.12 -5.33
CA VAL A 137 5.88 17.76 -5.90
C VAL A 137 5.93 16.28 -6.33
N MET A 138 5.34 15.37 -5.54
CA MET A 138 5.21 13.97 -5.93
C MET A 138 4.28 13.77 -7.12
N ASP A 139 3.15 14.49 -7.17
CA ASP A 139 2.18 14.40 -8.26
C ASP A 139 2.82 14.87 -9.58
N TRP A 140 3.59 15.97 -9.56
CA TRP A 140 4.36 16.42 -10.73
C TRP A 140 5.42 15.40 -11.17
N TRP A 141 6.10 14.77 -10.22
CA TRP A 141 7.06 13.73 -10.55
C TRP A 141 6.37 12.54 -11.23
N LEU A 142 5.26 12.06 -10.68
CA LEU A 142 4.46 10.98 -11.28
C LEU A 142 3.97 11.34 -12.68
N TYR A 143 3.45 12.56 -12.85
CA TYR A 143 2.99 13.08 -14.13
C TYR A 143 4.06 13.02 -15.22
N LEU A 144 5.27 13.50 -14.91
CA LEU A 144 6.40 13.48 -15.83
C LEU A 144 6.91 12.08 -16.18
N HIS A 145 6.54 11.06 -15.41
CA HIS A 145 6.91 9.66 -15.62
C HIS A 145 5.76 8.82 -16.22
N THR A 146 4.71 9.47 -16.73
CA THR A 146 3.70 8.83 -17.58
C THR A 146 4.24 8.62 -19.00
N GLU A 147 3.57 7.79 -19.80
CA GLU A 147 4.02 7.46 -21.16
C GLU A 147 3.99 8.67 -22.11
N VAL A 148 3.02 9.57 -21.93
CA VAL A 148 2.82 10.76 -22.77
C VAL A 148 2.43 11.95 -21.89
N PRO A 149 3.39 12.61 -21.22
CA PRO A 149 3.11 13.84 -20.50
C PRO A 149 2.94 15.00 -21.48
N ASP A 150 1.86 15.78 -21.36
CA ASP A 150 1.76 17.11 -21.96
C ASP A 150 2.83 18.05 -21.41
N ASP A 151 3.08 19.16 -22.11
CA ASP A 151 4.06 20.18 -21.72
C ASP A 151 3.82 20.66 -20.28
N PRO A 152 4.72 20.34 -19.34
CA PRO A 152 4.55 20.69 -17.94
C PRO A 152 4.56 22.21 -17.72
N VAL A 153 5.24 22.96 -18.58
CA VAL A 153 5.29 24.42 -18.50
C VAL A 153 3.95 25.01 -18.93
N LYS A 154 3.27 24.39 -19.91
CA LYS A 154 1.93 24.79 -20.32
C LYS A 154 0.92 24.53 -19.20
N ILE A 155 0.93 23.32 -18.62
CA ILE A 155 0.03 22.98 -17.49
C ILE A 155 0.28 23.89 -16.29
N ALA A 156 1.54 24.12 -15.92
CA ALA A 156 1.88 24.99 -14.80
C ALA A 156 1.49 26.46 -15.01
N ARG A 157 1.34 26.91 -16.27
CA ARG A 157 0.83 28.26 -16.61
C ARG A 157 -0.69 28.32 -16.62
N ASP A 158 -1.35 27.26 -17.08
CA ASP A 158 -2.81 27.15 -17.15
C ASP A 158 -3.40 26.95 -15.74
N GLN A 159 -2.68 26.24 -14.87
CA GLN A 159 -2.94 26.19 -13.44
C GLN A 159 -2.46 27.49 -12.79
N ARG A 160 -3.22 28.05 -11.83
CA ARG A 160 -2.92 29.31 -11.10
C ARG A 160 -1.72 29.19 -10.14
N TRP A 161 -0.69 28.47 -10.54
CA TRP A 161 0.50 28.18 -9.75
C TRP A 161 1.26 29.47 -9.44
N GLY A 162 1.41 29.75 -8.15
CA GLY A 162 2.03 30.97 -7.67
C GLY A 162 1.13 32.21 -7.74
N GLN A 163 0.09 32.27 -8.57
CA GLN A 163 -0.82 33.43 -8.61
C GLN A 163 -1.72 33.51 -7.37
N ASP A 164 -2.19 32.39 -6.83
CA ASP A 164 -3.00 32.40 -5.61
C ASP A 164 -2.13 32.58 -4.36
N ALA A 165 -0.87 32.14 -4.39
CA ALA A 165 0.10 32.45 -3.34
C ALA A 165 0.52 33.94 -3.38
N LEU A 166 0.64 34.52 -4.58
CA LEU A 166 0.89 35.94 -4.79
C LEU A 166 -0.35 36.76 -4.43
N SER A 167 -1.57 36.32 -4.77
CA SER A 167 -2.81 36.98 -4.38
C SER A 167 -3.00 36.90 -2.88
N THR A 168 -2.79 35.74 -2.26
CA THR A 168 -2.86 35.57 -0.80
C THR A 168 -1.78 36.39 -0.10
N ALA A 169 -0.54 36.44 -0.62
CA ALA A 169 0.52 37.28 -0.07
C ALA A 169 0.19 38.77 -0.24
N THR A 170 -0.38 39.18 -1.38
CA THR A 170 -0.80 40.57 -1.65
C THR A 170 -1.99 40.95 -0.77
N ASP A 171 -2.95 40.06 -0.57
CA ASP A 171 -4.10 40.21 0.31
C ASP A 171 -3.69 40.25 1.78
N LEU A 172 -2.71 39.45 2.22
CA LEU A 172 -2.14 39.51 3.57
C LEU A 172 -1.34 40.79 3.82
N ILE A 173 -0.66 41.33 2.79
CA ILE A 173 0.02 42.62 2.84
C ILE A 173 -0.99 43.78 2.86
N THR A 174 -2.15 43.61 2.21
CA THR A 174 -3.17 44.66 2.05
C THR A 174 -4.22 44.64 3.18
N HIS A 175 -4.52 43.46 3.75
CA HIS A 175 -5.55 43.25 4.76
C HIS A 175 -5.12 42.19 5.79
N ASN A 176 -5.06 42.62 7.05
CA ASN A 176 -4.67 41.80 8.18
C ASN A 176 -5.81 40.84 8.58
N THR A 177 -6.12 39.80 7.80
CA THR A 177 -7.07 38.73 8.19
C THR A 177 -6.78 37.40 7.48
N THR A 178 -6.89 36.31 8.24
CA THR A 178 -6.65 34.89 7.89
C THR A 178 -7.47 34.38 6.71
N ALA A 179 -6.81 33.99 5.62
CA ALA A 179 -7.40 33.26 4.51
C ALA A 179 -7.27 31.74 4.70
N THR A 180 -8.39 31.05 4.54
CA THR A 180 -8.50 29.59 4.43
C THR A 180 -8.68 29.23 2.96
N THR A 181 -7.76 28.46 2.36
CA THR A 181 -7.94 27.92 1.01
C THR A 181 -7.39 26.50 0.94
N ASN A 182 -8.31 25.55 0.72
CA ASN A 182 -8.02 24.16 0.39
C ASN A 182 -8.02 23.99 -1.13
N ASP A 183 -7.10 24.66 -1.82
CA ASP A 183 -6.83 24.39 -3.24
C ASP A 183 -5.35 24.02 -3.38
N ILE A 184 -5.10 22.75 -3.69
CA ILE A 184 -3.83 22.07 -3.37
C ILE A 184 -2.85 22.05 -4.55
N GLY A 185 -3.18 22.71 -5.67
CA GLY A 185 -2.28 22.91 -6.81
C GLY A 185 -1.76 21.62 -7.45
N ALA A 186 -2.58 20.56 -7.49
CA ALA A 186 -2.24 19.28 -8.11
C ALA A 186 -2.30 19.36 -9.66
N PRO A 187 -1.52 18.54 -10.40
CA PRO A 187 -1.65 18.42 -11.87
C PRO A 187 -3.05 17.94 -12.28
N ALA A 188 -3.39 18.05 -13.56
CA ALA A 188 -4.63 17.49 -14.11
C ALA A 188 -4.73 15.98 -13.78
N GLU A 189 -5.92 15.49 -13.42
CA GLU A 189 -6.14 14.09 -13.07
C GLU A 189 -5.78 13.15 -14.25
N TYR A 190 -5.15 12.02 -13.93
CA TYR A 190 -4.64 11.06 -14.90
C TYR A 190 -5.76 10.39 -15.73
N ASP A 191 -5.39 9.90 -16.92
CA ASP A 191 -6.16 9.13 -17.91
C ASP A 191 -7.44 8.42 -17.39
N THR A 192 -8.56 8.68 -18.06
CA THR A 192 -9.94 8.26 -17.68
C THR A 192 -10.32 6.86 -18.17
N ALA A 193 -9.34 6.01 -18.51
CA ALA A 193 -9.60 4.64 -19.00
C ALA A 193 -10.19 3.69 -17.93
N ILE A 194 -10.28 4.12 -16.67
CA ILE A 194 -11.07 3.44 -15.63
C ILE A 194 -12.25 4.34 -15.29
N ASP A 195 -13.46 3.89 -15.64
CA ASP A 195 -14.69 4.57 -15.27
C ASP A 195 -14.78 4.69 -13.73
N THR A 196 -14.64 5.91 -13.23
CA THR A 196 -14.79 6.24 -11.81
C THR A 196 -16.25 6.56 -11.44
N SER A 197 -17.21 6.31 -12.34
CA SER A 197 -18.62 6.48 -12.02
C SER A 197 -19.05 5.48 -10.94
N TYR A 198 -19.20 6.00 -9.72
CA TYR A 198 -19.85 5.31 -8.62
C TYR A 198 -21.34 5.17 -8.95
N GLN A 199 -21.73 4.00 -9.45
CA GLN A 199 -23.13 3.71 -9.80
C GLN A 199 -23.88 3.19 -8.56
N HIS A 200 -24.46 4.10 -7.78
CA HIS A 200 -25.50 3.74 -6.81
C HIS A 200 -26.81 3.49 -7.57
N ASN A 201 -27.10 2.21 -7.86
CA ASN A 201 -28.47 1.74 -7.95
C ASN A 201 -28.54 0.23 -7.68
N LEU A 202 -28.55 -0.14 -6.41
CA LEU A 202 -29.10 -1.42 -5.95
C LEU A 202 -30.36 -1.09 -5.16
N GLY A 203 -31.47 -0.94 -5.90
CA GLY A 203 -32.80 -1.19 -5.35
C GLY A 203 -32.98 -2.69 -5.14
N ILE A 204 -33.72 -3.03 -4.08
CA ILE A 204 -34.07 -4.38 -3.59
C ILE A 204 -34.38 -5.38 -4.71
#